data_AF-A0A9X0DTQ6-F1
#
_entry.id   AF-A0A9X0DTQ6-F1
#
_cell.length_a   1.000
_cell.length_b   1.000
_cell.length_c   1.000
_cell.angle_alpha   90.00
_cell.angle_beta   90.00
_cell.angle_gamma   90.00
#
_symmetry.space_group_name_H-M   'P 1'
#
loop_
_entity.id
_entity.type
_entity.pdbx_description
1 polymer ?
#
loop_
_entity_poly.entity_id
_entity_poly.type
_entity_poly.pdbx_seq_one_letter_code
_entity_poly.pdbx_strand_id
1 'polypeptide(L)'
;MFTDTLNKCAANAARIVRTAQHSPLAFWISSAMAGAYVGLAIILIFTLGNLVEPAYRPLLMGATFGIALTLVIIAGSELFTGHTMFLTIGVKAGSIKQGQMWCVLPQTWLGNLVGSVLVALIYYYAAGPLLPNAGSLLHSAALAKTTQTAMALFFKGALCNWLVCLAIWMAVRTEGTAKFIAIWWCLLAFIASGYEHSIANMTVFALSWFGQHNADFTMSGIGHNLLWVTLGNMFSGMVLMGLGYWYATPQAQRPQAEAQAAPLKMA
;
A
#
# COMPACT_ATOMS: atom_id res chain seq x y z
N MET A 1 5.45 3.30 -25.81
CA MET A 1 5.82 2.24 -24.83
C MET A 1 4.91 2.23 -23.59
N PHE A 2 4.51 3.38 -23.02
CA PHE A 2 3.76 3.40 -21.74
C PHE A 2 2.24 3.52 -21.89
N THR A 3 1.76 3.89 -23.07
CA THR A 3 0.35 4.13 -23.37
C THR A 3 -0.58 3.00 -22.93
N ASP A 4 -0.28 1.76 -23.28
CA ASP A 4 -1.13 0.62 -22.92
C ASP A 4 -1.19 0.41 -21.41
N THR A 5 -0.08 0.64 -20.72
CA THR A 5 -0.05 0.55 -19.24
C THR A 5 -0.87 1.68 -18.62
N LEU A 6 -0.76 2.90 -19.14
CA LEU A 6 -1.57 4.04 -18.71
C LEU A 6 -3.07 3.79 -18.93
N ASN A 7 -3.46 3.22 -20.08
CA ASN A 7 -4.84 2.83 -20.37
C ASN A 7 -5.35 1.77 -19.39
N LYS A 8 -4.57 0.71 -19.12
CA LYS A 8 -4.91 -0.31 -18.11
C LYS A 8 -5.09 0.29 -16.71
N CYS A 9 -4.19 1.19 -16.30
CA CYS A 9 -4.27 1.90 -15.02
C CYS A 9 -5.51 2.80 -14.94
N ALA A 10 -5.82 3.54 -16.01
CA ALA A 10 -7.01 4.41 -16.08
C ALA A 10 -8.32 3.61 -16.05
N ALA A 11 -8.38 2.46 -16.73
CA ALA A 11 -9.51 1.54 -16.68
C ALA A 11 -9.69 0.96 -15.27
N ASN A 12 -8.60 0.59 -14.60
CA ASN A 12 -8.66 0.14 -13.21
C ASN A 12 -9.15 1.25 -12.27
N ALA A 13 -8.74 2.50 -12.47
CA ALA A 13 -9.24 3.64 -11.69
C ALA A 13 -10.77 3.79 -11.81
N ALA A 14 -11.31 3.68 -13.02
CA ALA A 14 -12.77 3.72 -13.24
C ALA A 14 -13.49 2.52 -12.59
N ARG A 15 -12.89 1.32 -12.64
CA ARG A 15 -13.41 0.12 -11.93
C ARG A 15 -13.46 0.37 -10.42
N ILE A 16 -12.38 0.88 -9.82
CA ILE A 16 -12.30 1.17 -8.38
C ILE A 16 -13.42 2.12 -7.96
N VAL A 17 -13.55 3.26 -8.66
CA VAL A 17 -14.58 4.26 -8.35
C VAL A 17 -15.99 3.69 -8.53
N ARG A 18 -16.23 2.90 -9.58
CA ARG A 18 -17.52 2.24 -9.79
C ARG A 18 -17.87 1.30 -8.65
N THR A 19 -16.92 0.47 -8.20
CA THR A 19 -17.11 -0.45 -7.07
C THR A 19 -17.40 0.31 -5.78
N ALA A 20 -16.66 1.39 -5.49
CA ALA A 20 -16.90 2.23 -4.31
C ALA A 20 -18.30 2.84 -4.29
N GLN A 21 -18.82 3.27 -5.45
CA GLN A 21 -20.13 3.92 -5.58
C GLN A 21 -21.31 2.96 -5.62
N HIS A 22 -21.19 1.84 -6.34
CA HIS A 22 -22.32 0.95 -6.62
C HIS A 22 -22.32 -0.31 -5.76
N SER A 23 -21.17 -0.70 -5.20
CA SER A 23 -21.01 -1.91 -4.39
C SER A 23 -20.18 -1.62 -3.13
N PRO A 24 -20.61 -0.69 -2.25
CA PRO A 24 -19.81 -0.21 -1.13
C PRO A 24 -19.37 -1.34 -0.19
N LEU A 25 -20.24 -2.31 0.11
CA LEU A 25 -19.86 -3.46 0.94
C LEU A 25 -18.67 -4.25 0.34
N ALA A 26 -18.71 -4.52 -0.97
CA ALA A 26 -17.62 -5.21 -1.67
C ALA A 26 -16.33 -4.37 -1.65
N PHE A 27 -16.44 -3.06 -1.79
CA PHE A 27 -15.31 -2.14 -1.71
C PHE A 27 -14.64 -2.17 -0.32
N TRP A 28 -15.43 -2.10 0.76
CA TRP A 28 -14.93 -2.14 2.13
C TRP A 28 -14.30 -3.50 2.47
N ILE A 29 -14.94 -4.61 2.07
CA ILE A 29 -14.39 -5.96 2.26
C ILE A 29 -13.06 -6.10 1.52
N SER A 30 -13.01 -5.71 0.24
CA SER A 30 -11.78 -5.80 -0.56
C SER A 30 -10.67 -4.90 -0.02
N SER A 31 -11.01 -3.71 0.49
CA SER A 31 -10.05 -2.84 1.17
C SER A 31 -9.54 -3.45 2.48
N ALA A 32 -10.41 -4.07 3.28
CA ALA A 32 -10.01 -4.81 4.48
C ALA A 32 -9.13 -6.02 4.14
N MET A 33 -9.42 -6.74 3.06
CA MET A 33 -8.57 -7.84 2.58
C MET A 33 -7.14 -7.36 2.30
N ALA A 34 -6.96 -6.23 1.61
CA ALA A 34 -5.63 -5.69 1.35
C ALA A 34 -4.86 -5.37 2.64
N GLY A 35 -5.51 -4.73 3.61
CA GLY A 35 -4.93 -4.43 4.92
C GLY A 35 -4.52 -5.69 5.69
N ALA A 36 -5.37 -6.72 5.66
CA ALA A 36 -5.10 -8.01 6.29
C ALA A 36 -3.97 -8.77 5.59
N TYR A 37 -3.92 -8.78 4.25
CA TYR A 37 -2.88 -9.45 3.47
C TYR A 37 -1.49 -8.87 3.73
N VAL A 38 -1.39 -7.54 3.75
CA VAL A 38 -0.16 -6.86 4.15
C VAL A 38 0.18 -7.18 5.61
N GLY A 39 -0.82 -7.26 6.49
CA GLY A 39 -0.62 -7.61 7.89
C GLY A 39 -0.14 -9.04 8.14
N LEU A 40 -0.62 -10.02 7.37
CA LEU A 40 -0.11 -11.40 7.41
C LEU A 40 1.39 -11.45 7.08
N ALA A 41 1.82 -10.69 6.09
CA ALA A 41 3.23 -10.56 5.75
C ALA A 41 4.03 -9.88 6.87
N ILE A 42 3.45 -8.88 7.55
CA ILE A 42 4.07 -8.24 8.71
C ILE A 42 4.29 -9.25 9.83
N ILE A 43 3.29 -10.07 10.16
CA ILE A 43 3.43 -11.14 11.15
C ILE A 43 4.57 -12.08 10.77
N LEU A 44 4.65 -12.51 9.51
CA LEU A 44 5.72 -13.39 9.01
C LEU A 44 7.10 -12.76 9.22
N ILE A 45 7.33 -11.56 8.70
CA ILE A 45 8.67 -10.97 8.73
C ILE A 45 9.11 -10.60 10.14
N PHE A 46 8.20 -10.16 11.01
CA PHE A 46 8.54 -9.88 12.40
C PHE A 46 8.79 -11.16 13.19
N THR A 47 8.06 -12.24 12.90
CA THR A 47 8.32 -13.56 13.50
C THR A 47 9.73 -14.04 13.15
N LEU A 48 10.09 -14.02 11.86
CA LEU A 48 11.43 -14.43 11.42
C LEU A 48 12.53 -13.48 11.91
N GLY A 49 12.29 -12.17 11.85
CA GLY A 49 13.23 -11.14 12.29
C GLY A 49 13.54 -11.23 13.80
N ASN A 50 12.57 -11.67 14.61
CA ASN A 50 12.75 -11.84 16.05
C ASN A 50 13.62 -13.05 16.41
N LEU A 51 13.82 -13.99 15.48
CA LEU A 51 14.62 -15.20 15.67
C LEU A 51 16.08 -15.06 15.22
N VAL A 52 16.44 -13.94 14.57
CA VAL A 52 17.77 -13.75 13.98
C VAL A 52 18.47 -12.51 14.53
N GLU A 53 19.81 -12.54 14.43
CA GLU A 53 20.67 -11.45 14.84
C GLU A 53 20.38 -10.16 14.03
N PRO A 54 20.56 -8.97 14.64
CA PRO A 54 20.25 -7.68 14.01
C PRO A 54 20.85 -7.49 12.60
N ALA A 55 22.07 -7.99 12.36
CA ALA A 55 22.76 -7.85 11.08
C ALA A 55 22.03 -8.54 9.91
N TYR A 56 21.29 -9.62 10.16
CA TYR A 56 20.59 -10.39 9.13
C TYR A 56 19.12 -10.00 8.96
N ARG A 57 18.55 -9.22 9.90
CA ARG A 57 17.14 -8.84 9.88
C ARG A 57 16.72 -8.13 8.58
N PRO A 58 17.44 -7.12 8.07
CA PRO A 58 17.00 -6.42 6.86
C PRO A 58 16.88 -7.35 5.65
N LEU A 59 17.85 -8.25 5.47
CA LEU A 59 17.86 -9.22 4.38
C LEU A 59 16.72 -10.24 4.54
N LEU A 60 16.62 -10.90 5.70
CA LEU A 60 15.62 -11.96 5.91
C LEU A 60 14.19 -11.40 5.88
N MET A 61 13.94 -10.29 6.57
CA MET A 61 12.63 -9.64 6.58
C MET A 61 12.26 -9.15 5.19
N GLY A 62 13.20 -8.52 4.47
CA GLY A 62 12.94 -8.06 3.10
C GLY A 62 12.68 -9.21 2.12
N ALA A 63 13.50 -10.26 2.16
CA ALA A 63 13.40 -11.39 1.25
C ALA A 63 12.10 -12.21 1.45
N THR A 64 11.50 -12.15 2.64
CA THR A 64 10.26 -12.86 2.96
C THR A 64 9.01 -11.97 2.95
N PHE A 65 9.16 -10.66 2.76
CA PHE A 65 8.01 -9.75 2.72
C PHE A 65 7.21 -9.82 1.42
N GLY A 66 7.78 -10.40 0.34
CA GLY A 66 7.17 -10.47 -1.00
C GLY A 66 5.72 -10.97 -1.05
N ILE A 67 5.31 -11.79 -0.08
CA ILE A 67 3.93 -12.28 0.06
C ILE A 67 2.91 -11.14 0.24
N ALA A 68 3.28 -10.01 0.84
CA ALA A 68 2.37 -8.89 1.12
C ALA A 68 1.65 -8.39 -0.14
N LEU A 69 2.42 -7.94 -1.13
CA LEU A 69 1.88 -7.40 -2.37
C LEU A 69 1.50 -8.51 -3.36
N THR A 70 2.09 -9.70 -3.23
CA THR A 70 1.67 -10.88 -4.02
C THR A 70 0.21 -11.23 -3.74
N LEU A 71 -0.19 -11.30 -2.46
CA LEU A 71 -1.59 -11.53 -2.11
C LEU A 71 -2.50 -10.40 -2.63
N VAL A 72 -2.09 -9.14 -2.47
CA VAL A 72 -2.87 -7.99 -2.94
C VAL A 72 -3.12 -8.03 -4.45
N ILE A 73 -2.09 -8.36 -5.24
CA ILE A 73 -2.18 -8.30 -6.71
C ILE A 73 -2.75 -9.58 -7.31
N ILE A 74 -2.36 -10.75 -6.79
CA ILE A 74 -2.71 -12.05 -7.38
C ILE A 74 -4.04 -12.58 -6.84
N ALA A 75 -4.28 -12.48 -5.52
CA ALA A 75 -5.59 -12.85 -4.97
C ALA A 75 -6.65 -11.75 -5.25
N GLY A 76 -6.21 -10.49 -5.31
CA GLY A 76 -7.03 -9.35 -5.70
C GLY A 76 -7.64 -8.64 -4.49
N SER A 77 -7.17 -7.42 -4.22
CA SER A 77 -7.75 -6.54 -3.20
C SER A 77 -7.45 -5.05 -3.46
N GLU A 78 -8.12 -4.16 -2.73
CA GLU A 78 -7.99 -2.71 -2.93
C GLU A 78 -6.98 -2.08 -1.95
N LEU A 79 -5.77 -1.76 -2.44
CA LEU A 79 -4.69 -1.21 -1.62
C LEU A 79 -4.51 0.30 -1.84
N PHE A 80 -4.59 1.08 -0.77
CA PHE A 80 -4.48 2.54 -0.77
C PHE A 80 -3.21 3.05 -1.48
N THR A 81 -2.06 2.47 -1.16
CA THR A 81 -0.78 2.92 -1.71
C THR A 81 -0.71 2.72 -3.22
N GLY A 82 -1.29 1.65 -3.76
CA GLY A 82 -1.48 1.46 -5.20
C GLY A 82 -2.52 2.40 -5.81
N HIS A 83 -3.61 2.69 -5.09
CA HIS A 83 -4.65 3.64 -5.54
C HIS A 83 -4.11 5.04 -5.79
N THR A 84 -3.11 5.50 -5.03
CA THR A 84 -2.50 6.81 -5.26
C THR A 84 -1.97 6.96 -6.70
N MET A 85 -1.37 5.91 -7.28
CA MET A 85 -0.93 5.89 -8.68
C MET A 85 -2.10 5.72 -9.65
N PHE A 86 -2.95 4.70 -9.43
CA PHE A 86 -4.05 4.40 -10.36
C PHE A 86 -5.01 5.57 -10.52
N LEU A 87 -5.46 6.16 -9.42
CA LEU A 87 -6.44 7.23 -9.44
C LEU A 87 -5.85 8.52 -10.03
N THR A 88 -4.58 8.83 -9.80
CA THR A 88 -3.92 9.95 -10.50
C THR A 88 -3.90 9.74 -12.01
N ILE A 89 -3.54 8.54 -12.48
CA ILE A 89 -3.56 8.22 -13.91
C ILE A 89 -5.00 8.31 -14.45
N GLY A 90 -5.99 7.81 -13.72
CA GLY A 90 -7.40 7.88 -14.11
C GLY A 90 -7.91 9.32 -14.24
N VAL A 91 -7.55 10.21 -13.32
CA VAL A 91 -7.87 11.65 -13.41
C VAL A 91 -7.22 12.27 -14.64
N LYS A 92 -5.93 11.97 -14.90
CA LYS A 92 -5.22 12.51 -16.06
C LYS A 92 -5.78 12.00 -17.39
N ALA A 93 -6.19 10.73 -17.44
CA ALA A 93 -6.82 10.11 -18.60
C ALA A 93 -8.30 10.51 -18.78
N GLY A 94 -8.92 11.16 -17.79
CA GLY A 94 -10.34 11.54 -17.82
C GLY A 94 -11.31 10.39 -17.56
N SER A 95 -10.83 9.21 -17.13
CA SER A 95 -11.70 8.07 -16.80
C SER A 95 -12.43 8.24 -15.47
N ILE A 96 -11.93 9.11 -14.59
CA ILE A 96 -12.56 9.53 -13.34
C ILE A 96 -12.37 11.04 -13.13
N LYS A 97 -13.24 11.65 -12.31
CA LYS A 97 -13.13 13.05 -11.87
C LYS A 97 -12.19 13.16 -10.66
N GLN A 98 -11.51 14.30 -10.53
CA GLN A 98 -10.62 14.56 -9.39
C GLN A 98 -11.32 14.46 -8.02
N GLY A 99 -12.59 14.89 -7.92
CA GLY A 99 -13.39 14.71 -6.70
C GLY A 99 -13.62 13.24 -6.32
N GLN A 100 -13.72 12.33 -7.31
CA GLN A 100 -13.87 10.90 -7.05
C GLN A 100 -12.60 10.29 -6.45
N MET A 101 -11.43 10.72 -6.93
CA MET A 101 -10.14 10.31 -6.35
C MET A 101 -10.05 10.69 -4.85
N TRP A 102 -10.38 11.93 -4.50
CA TRP A 102 -10.34 12.40 -3.11
C TRP A 102 -11.43 11.81 -2.22
N CYS A 103 -12.52 11.32 -2.80
CA CYS A 103 -13.55 10.58 -2.07
C CYS A 103 -13.13 9.12 -1.79
N VAL A 104 -12.48 8.46 -2.75
CA VAL A 104 -12.10 7.03 -2.65
C VAL A 104 -10.87 6.81 -1.80
N LEU A 105 -9.82 7.65 -1.92
CA LEU A 105 -8.56 7.44 -1.20
C LEU A 105 -8.72 7.28 0.32
N PRO A 106 -9.49 8.14 1.04
CA PRO A 106 -9.72 7.95 2.47
C PRO A 106 -10.49 6.67 2.79
N GLN A 107 -11.44 6.25 1.93
CA GLN A 107 -12.21 5.02 2.13
C GLN A 107 -11.30 3.79 2.01
N THR A 108 -10.41 3.73 1.01
CA THR A 108 -9.44 2.64 0.88
C THR A 108 -8.50 2.60 2.07
N TRP A 109 -8.00 3.76 2.51
CA TRP A 109 -7.10 3.86 3.67
C TRP A 109 -7.76 3.33 4.94
N LEU A 110 -9.02 3.73 5.20
CA LEU A 110 -9.79 3.26 6.34
C LEU A 110 -10.12 1.78 6.24
N GLY A 111 -10.47 1.28 5.05
CA GLY A 111 -10.71 -0.15 4.84
C GLY A 111 -9.45 -0.97 5.10
N ASN A 112 -8.31 -0.51 4.59
CA ASN A 112 -7.01 -1.13 4.89
C ASN A 112 -6.72 -1.13 6.40
N LEU A 113 -7.00 -0.02 7.12
CA LEU A 113 -6.86 0.04 8.58
C LEU A 113 -7.72 -1.01 9.28
N VAL A 114 -9.00 -1.14 8.89
CA VAL A 114 -9.91 -2.17 9.44
C VAL A 114 -9.33 -3.56 9.25
N GLY A 115 -8.82 -3.86 8.06
CA GLY A 115 -8.16 -5.14 7.76
C GLY A 115 -6.91 -5.42 8.60
N SER A 116 -6.05 -4.41 8.74
CA SER A 116 -4.82 -4.49 9.53
C SER A 116 -5.09 -4.68 11.02
N VAL A 117 -6.08 -3.99 11.57
CA VAL A 117 -6.51 -4.17 12.97
C VAL A 117 -7.15 -5.54 13.16
N LEU A 118 -8.00 -5.98 12.22
CA LEU A 118 -8.66 -7.29 12.29
C LEU A 118 -7.65 -8.44 12.31
N VAL A 119 -6.67 -8.45 11.42
CA VAL A 119 -5.65 -9.52 11.42
C VAL A 119 -4.78 -9.48 12.68
N ALA A 120 -4.49 -8.29 13.20
CA ALA A 120 -3.78 -8.14 14.47
C ALA A 120 -4.60 -8.67 15.66
N LEU A 121 -5.92 -8.43 15.69
CA LEU A 121 -6.83 -8.98 16.70
C LEU A 121 -6.91 -10.51 16.62
N ILE A 122 -7.02 -11.08 15.40
CA ILE A 122 -6.99 -12.53 15.21
C ILE A 122 -5.69 -13.11 15.74
N TYR A 123 -4.55 -12.49 15.43
CA TYR A 123 -3.24 -12.92 15.92
C TYR A 123 -3.11 -12.80 17.45
N TYR A 124 -3.71 -11.76 18.05
CA TYR A 124 -3.79 -11.60 19.50
C TYR A 124 -4.58 -12.73 20.17
N TYR A 125 -5.79 -13.02 19.71
CA TYR A 125 -6.61 -14.11 20.25
C TYR A 125 -6.02 -15.50 19.96
N ALA A 126 -5.19 -15.63 18.92
CA ALA A 126 -4.41 -16.83 18.65
C ALA A 126 -3.16 -16.98 19.55
N ALA A 127 -3.00 -16.12 20.57
CA ALA A 127 -1.85 -16.10 21.47
C ALA A 127 -0.50 -16.00 20.74
N GLY A 128 -0.44 -15.16 19.71
CA GLY A 128 0.73 -15.01 18.85
C GLY A 128 2.01 -14.65 19.63
N PRO A 129 3.14 -15.35 19.40
CA PRO A 129 4.34 -15.26 20.25
C PRO A 129 5.06 -13.91 20.22
N LEU A 130 4.76 -13.03 19.25
CA LEU A 130 5.35 -11.70 19.17
C LEU A 130 4.86 -10.72 20.24
N LEU A 131 3.70 -10.99 20.87
CA LEU A 131 2.97 -10.02 21.70
C LEU A 131 3.30 -10.06 23.20
N PRO A 132 3.49 -11.23 23.85
CA PRO A 132 3.67 -11.27 25.30
C PRO A 132 5.06 -10.82 25.78
N ASN A 133 6.06 -10.81 24.91
CA ASN A 133 7.43 -10.43 25.28
C ASN A 133 7.67 -8.94 24.98
N ALA A 134 7.77 -8.11 26.02
CA ALA A 134 8.08 -6.68 25.88
C ALA A 134 9.40 -6.38 25.15
N GLY A 135 10.37 -7.32 25.16
CA GLY A 135 11.64 -7.25 24.44
C GLY A 135 11.56 -7.65 22.96
N SER A 136 10.36 -7.98 22.46
CA SER A 136 10.12 -8.35 21.05
C SER A 136 10.60 -7.27 20.08
N LEU A 137 11.17 -7.70 18.95
CA LEU A 137 11.52 -6.82 17.83
C LEU A 137 10.34 -5.95 17.39
N LEU A 138 9.12 -6.48 17.48
CA LEU A 138 7.89 -5.76 17.12
C LEU A 138 7.73 -4.46 17.91
N HIS A 139 7.84 -4.52 19.25
CA HIS A 139 7.60 -3.36 20.12
C HIS A 139 8.68 -2.30 19.98
N SER A 140 9.95 -2.73 19.90
CA SER A 140 11.07 -1.81 19.69
C SER A 140 11.02 -1.12 18.33
N ALA A 141 10.67 -1.85 17.25
CA ALA A 141 10.48 -1.26 15.93
C ALA A 141 9.27 -0.31 15.87
N ALA A 142 8.15 -0.68 16.51
CA ALA A 142 6.95 0.16 16.58
C ALA A 142 7.26 1.49 17.28
N LEU A 143 7.90 1.46 18.45
CA LEU A 143 8.29 2.66 19.18
C LEU A 143 9.23 3.55 18.35
N ALA A 144 10.28 2.97 17.76
CA ALA A 144 11.25 3.69 16.94
C ALA A 144 10.60 4.37 15.71
N LYS A 145 9.55 3.77 15.13
CA LYS A 145 8.78 4.37 14.03
C LYS A 145 7.95 5.56 14.48
N THR A 146 7.39 5.53 15.70
CA THR A 146 6.55 6.61 16.22
C THR A 146 7.31 7.84 16.70
N THR A 147 8.62 7.71 16.98
CA THR A 147 9.47 8.78 17.50
C THR A 147 10.37 9.43 16.44
N GLN A 148 10.34 8.93 15.19
CA GLN A 148 11.08 9.55 14.08
C GLN A 148 10.53 10.92 13.69
N THR A 149 11.41 11.78 13.16
CA THR A 149 11.03 13.11 12.71
C THR A 149 10.08 13.05 11.51
N ALA A 150 9.18 14.03 11.41
CA ALA A 150 8.24 14.16 10.29
C ALA A 150 8.93 14.07 8.92
N MET A 151 10.04 14.79 8.75
CA MET A 151 10.80 14.83 7.49
C MET A 151 11.36 13.44 7.12
N ALA A 152 11.93 12.71 8.08
CA ALA A 152 12.44 11.38 7.83
C ALA A 152 11.33 10.41 7.42
N LEU A 153 10.19 10.45 8.13
CA LEU A 153 9.03 9.62 7.83
C LEU A 153 8.42 9.93 6.46
N PHE A 154 8.31 11.21 6.10
CA PHE A 154 7.82 11.64 4.80
C PHE A 154 8.68 11.08 3.65
N PHE A 155 10.00 11.27 3.69
CA PHE A 155 10.87 10.81 2.61
C PHE A 155 11.03 9.29 2.57
N LYS A 156 11.07 8.61 3.73
CA LYS A 156 10.98 7.14 3.77
C LYS A 156 9.66 6.64 3.20
N GLY A 157 8.56 7.35 3.45
CA GLY A 157 7.26 7.09 2.83
C GLY A 157 7.31 7.26 1.30
N ALA A 158 7.93 8.33 0.82
CA ALA A 158 8.08 8.57 -0.61
C ALA A 158 8.89 7.45 -1.29
N LEU A 159 10.06 7.10 -0.76
CA LEU A 159 10.90 6.04 -1.31
C LEU A 159 10.21 4.67 -1.29
N CYS A 160 9.48 4.36 -0.20
CA CYS A 160 8.71 3.12 -0.11
C CYS A 160 7.67 3.02 -1.23
N ASN A 161 6.77 4.00 -1.34
CA ASN A 161 5.68 3.86 -2.29
C ASN A 161 6.11 4.06 -3.75
N TRP A 162 7.30 4.62 -3.99
CA TRP A 162 7.91 4.56 -5.31
C TRP A 162 8.18 3.11 -5.71
N LEU A 163 8.81 2.31 -4.84
CA LEU A 163 9.06 0.89 -5.08
C LEU A 163 7.78 0.05 -5.13
N VAL A 164 6.82 0.29 -4.24
CA VAL A 164 5.53 -0.44 -4.25
C VAL A 164 4.76 -0.17 -5.54
N CYS A 165 4.64 1.08 -5.96
CA CYS A 165 4.00 1.41 -7.23
C CYS A 165 4.79 0.89 -8.44
N LEU A 166 6.14 0.85 -8.39
CA LEU A 166 6.96 0.21 -9.43
C LEU A 166 6.67 -1.29 -9.55
N ALA A 167 6.52 -2.00 -8.43
CA ALA A 167 6.12 -3.40 -8.43
C ALA A 167 4.76 -3.61 -9.12
N ILE A 168 3.76 -2.78 -8.76
CA ILE A 168 2.44 -2.80 -9.39
C ILE A 168 2.54 -2.50 -10.89
N TRP A 169 3.28 -1.46 -11.25
CA TRP A 169 3.49 -1.05 -12.63
C TRP A 169 4.14 -2.17 -13.47
N MET A 170 5.19 -2.81 -12.96
CA MET A 170 5.84 -3.95 -13.64
C MET A 170 4.93 -5.17 -13.71
N ALA A 171 4.13 -5.45 -12.68
CA ALA A 171 3.17 -6.56 -12.68
C ALA A 171 2.04 -6.36 -13.71
N VAL A 172 1.64 -5.12 -14.00
CA VAL A 172 0.68 -4.81 -15.09
C VAL A 172 1.30 -5.03 -16.48
N ARG A 173 2.63 -4.99 -16.58
CA ARG A 173 3.41 -5.04 -17.84
C ARG A 173 4.03 -6.39 -18.17
N THR A 174 3.92 -7.34 -17.26
CA THR A 174 4.51 -8.68 -17.39
C THR A 174 3.44 -9.73 -17.13
N GLU A 175 3.67 -10.97 -17.55
CA GLU A 175 2.75 -12.10 -17.31
C GLU A 175 3.42 -13.22 -16.51
N GLY A 176 2.60 -14.10 -15.94
CA GLY A 176 3.08 -15.27 -15.18
C GLY A 176 4.03 -14.93 -14.03
N THR A 177 5.08 -15.74 -13.89
CA THR A 177 6.06 -15.67 -12.79
C THR A 177 6.80 -14.34 -12.70
N ALA A 178 6.93 -13.58 -13.80
CA ALA A 178 7.60 -12.29 -13.81
C ALA A 178 6.92 -11.27 -12.88
N LYS A 179 5.59 -11.36 -12.67
CA LYS A 179 4.86 -10.52 -11.71
C LYS A 179 5.37 -10.75 -10.27
N PHE A 180 5.58 -12.01 -9.89
CA PHE A 180 6.08 -12.39 -8.56
C PHE A 180 7.50 -11.91 -8.33
N ILE A 181 8.37 -12.04 -9.34
CA ILE A 181 9.77 -11.58 -9.27
C ILE A 181 9.84 -10.06 -9.12
N ALA A 182 9.03 -9.31 -9.90
CA ALA A 182 8.96 -7.85 -9.81
C ALA A 182 8.49 -7.39 -8.41
N ILE A 183 7.46 -8.05 -7.86
CA ILE A 183 6.99 -7.80 -6.51
C ILE A 183 8.07 -8.10 -5.48
N TRP A 184 8.69 -9.26 -5.56
CA TRP A 184 9.72 -9.70 -4.61
C TRP A 184 10.89 -8.72 -4.53
N TRP A 185 11.44 -8.29 -5.67
CA TRP A 185 12.56 -7.35 -5.70
C TRP A 185 12.25 -6.00 -5.07
N CYS A 186 11.11 -5.41 -5.40
CA CYS A 186 10.72 -4.12 -4.85
C CYS A 186 10.43 -4.19 -3.34
N LEU A 187 9.81 -5.28 -2.88
CA LEU A 187 9.50 -5.48 -1.45
C LEU A 187 10.77 -5.76 -0.63
N LEU A 188 11.69 -6.56 -1.15
CA LEU A 188 13.02 -6.73 -0.58
C LEU A 188 13.71 -5.38 -0.43
N ALA A 189 13.78 -4.60 -1.51
CA ALA A 189 14.48 -3.33 -1.53
C ALA A 189 13.95 -2.36 -0.49
N PHE A 190 12.63 -2.15 -0.40
CA PHE A 190 12.09 -1.14 0.50
C PHE A 190 12.18 -1.54 1.98
N ILE A 191 11.98 -2.83 2.31
CA ILE A 191 12.08 -3.32 3.68
C ILE A 191 13.55 -3.29 4.13
N ALA A 192 14.46 -3.85 3.33
CA ALA A 192 15.88 -3.91 3.68
C ALA A 192 16.52 -2.52 3.76
N SER A 193 16.00 -1.55 2.99
CA SER A 193 16.47 -0.15 3.00
C SER A 193 15.80 0.71 4.09
N GLY A 194 14.91 0.14 4.91
CA GLY A 194 14.29 0.82 6.04
C GLY A 194 13.30 1.92 5.66
N TYR A 195 12.60 1.76 4.53
CA TYR A 195 11.55 2.67 4.09
C TYR A 195 10.21 2.37 4.79
N GLU A 196 9.26 3.30 4.69
CA GLU A 196 8.03 3.27 5.50
C GLU A 196 6.77 3.09 4.64
N HIS A 197 5.97 2.07 4.94
CA HIS A 197 4.72 1.77 4.25
C HIS A 197 3.54 1.96 5.19
N SER A 198 2.65 2.92 4.90
CA SER A 198 1.53 3.28 5.78
C SER A 198 0.65 2.10 6.17
N ILE A 199 0.25 1.26 5.20
CA ILE A 199 -0.63 0.11 5.47
C ILE A 199 0.08 -1.02 6.23
N ALA A 200 1.39 -1.17 6.03
CA ALA A 200 2.16 -2.17 6.80
C ALA A 200 2.30 -1.71 8.25
N ASN A 201 2.56 -0.41 8.44
CA ASN A 201 2.66 0.21 9.75
C ASN A 201 1.36 0.12 10.55
N MET A 202 0.19 0.17 9.91
CA MET A 202 -1.09 -0.07 10.60
C MET A 202 -1.09 -1.41 11.35
N THR A 203 -0.59 -2.49 10.74
CA THR A 203 -0.52 -3.80 11.41
C THR A 203 0.59 -3.83 12.46
N VAL A 204 1.76 -3.26 12.19
CA VAL A 204 2.85 -3.14 13.19
C VAL A 204 2.35 -2.45 14.46
N PHE A 205 1.62 -1.35 14.29
CA PHE A 205 1.09 -0.57 15.41
C PHE A 205 -0.05 -1.28 16.12
N ALA A 206 -0.98 -1.91 15.39
CA ALA A 206 -2.05 -2.69 16.00
C ALA A 206 -1.51 -3.88 16.80
N LEU A 207 -0.55 -4.63 16.25
CA LEU A 207 0.10 -5.73 16.97
C LEU A 207 0.83 -5.23 18.22
N SER A 208 1.60 -4.14 18.10
CA SER A 208 2.30 -3.57 19.27
C SER A 208 1.29 -3.11 20.34
N TRP A 209 0.21 -2.43 19.93
CA TRP A 209 -0.83 -1.92 20.82
C TRP A 209 -1.56 -3.04 21.58
N PHE A 210 -1.83 -4.18 20.94
CA PHE A 210 -2.45 -5.33 21.61
C PHE A 210 -1.45 -6.17 22.44
N GLY A 211 -0.15 -5.99 22.25
CA GLY A 211 0.90 -6.68 23.01
C GLY A 211 1.41 -5.88 24.20
N GLN A 212 2.52 -6.34 24.80
CA GLN A 212 3.16 -5.69 25.94
C GLN A 212 4.08 -4.53 25.51
N HIS A 213 3.50 -3.50 24.90
CA HIS A 213 4.26 -2.33 24.47
C HIS A 213 4.72 -1.43 25.63
N ASN A 214 5.75 -0.64 25.36
CA ASN A 214 6.24 0.40 26.28
C ASN A 214 5.20 1.55 26.41
N ALA A 215 5.14 2.20 27.58
CA ALA A 215 4.26 3.35 27.83
C ALA A 215 4.51 4.57 26.90
N ASP A 216 5.73 4.73 26.39
CA ASP A 216 6.10 5.76 25.42
C ASP A 216 5.48 5.51 24.02
N PHE A 217 5.00 4.30 23.76
CA PHE A 217 4.27 3.98 22.53
C PHE A 217 2.81 4.42 22.68
N THR A 218 2.49 5.58 22.10
CA THR A 218 1.19 6.26 22.28
C THR A 218 0.39 6.35 20.98
N MET A 219 -0.93 6.54 21.11
CA MET A 219 -1.82 6.84 19.98
C MET A 219 -1.40 8.11 19.21
N SER A 220 -0.87 9.12 19.90
CA SER A 220 -0.31 10.31 19.25
C SER A 220 0.90 9.97 18.39
N GLY A 221 1.79 9.09 18.87
CA GLY A 221 2.94 8.61 18.11
C GLY A 221 2.53 7.80 16.87
N ILE A 222 1.52 6.94 17.01
CA ILE A 222 0.92 6.19 15.89
C ILE A 222 0.36 7.16 14.85
N GLY A 223 -0.44 8.15 15.29
CA GLY A 223 -1.02 9.17 14.42
C GLY A 223 0.04 10.00 13.69
N HIS A 224 1.09 10.42 14.39
CA HIS A 224 2.25 11.12 13.81
C HIS A 224 2.91 10.29 12.71
N ASN A 225 3.20 9.01 12.98
CA ASN A 225 3.80 8.14 11.97
C ASN A 225 2.88 7.97 10.75
N LEU A 226 1.64 7.54 10.98
CA LEU A 226 0.70 7.24 9.90
C LEU A 226 0.45 8.48 9.03
N LEU A 227 0.34 9.67 9.61
CA LEU A 227 0.18 10.92 8.86
C LEU A 227 1.34 11.15 7.90
N TRP A 228 2.58 11.23 8.40
CA TRP A 228 3.73 11.59 7.57
C TRP A 228 4.09 10.51 6.56
N VAL A 229 3.99 9.24 6.94
CA VAL A 229 4.22 8.11 6.03
C VAL A 229 3.15 8.06 4.95
N THR A 230 1.87 8.28 5.27
CA THR A 230 0.80 8.33 4.28
C THR A 230 1.00 9.49 3.30
N LEU A 231 1.36 10.69 3.77
CA LEU A 231 1.67 11.83 2.89
C LEU A 231 2.86 11.54 1.98
N GLY A 232 3.92 10.92 2.52
CA GLY A 232 5.07 10.47 1.73
C GLY A 232 4.68 9.45 0.66
N ASN A 233 3.90 8.43 1.05
CA ASN A 233 3.41 7.42 0.11
C ASN A 233 2.54 8.06 -1.00
N MET A 234 1.66 9.00 -0.65
CA MET A 234 0.85 9.73 -1.62
C MET A 234 1.73 10.52 -2.59
N PHE A 235 2.74 11.23 -2.10
CA PHE A 235 3.64 12.02 -2.94
C PHE A 235 4.27 11.17 -4.05
N SER A 236 4.89 10.04 -3.74
CA SER A 236 5.55 9.25 -4.78
C SER A 236 4.59 8.51 -5.70
N GLY A 237 3.48 7.99 -5.18
CA GLY A 237 2.47 7.33 -6.00
C GLY A 237 1.79 8.29 -6.98
N MET A 238 1.42 9.49 -6.52
CA MET A 238 0.79 10.50 -7.37
C MET A 238 1.80 11.18 -8.30
N VAL A 239 2.91 11.68 -7.76
CA VAL A 239 3.84 12.54 -8.50
C VAL A 239 4.87 11.72 -9.26
N LEU A 240 5.67 10.90 -8.57
CA LEU A 240 6.80 10.21 -9.20
C LEU A 240 6.32 9.10 -10.15
N MET A 241 5.23 8.42 -9.81
CA MET A 241 4.69 7.33 -10.61
C MET A 241 3.57 7.79 -11.53
N GLY A 242 2.45 8.31 -10.97
CA GLY A 242 1.29 8.73 -11.74
C GLY A 242 1.61 9.82 -12.77
N LEU A 243 2.10 10.98 -12.31
CA LEU A 243 2.51 12.07 -13.19
C LEU A 243 3.82 11.75 -13.94
N GLY A 244 4.78 11.06 -13.31
CA GLY A 244 6.04 10.71 -13.94
C GLY A 244 5.87 9.93 -15.25
N TYR A 245 5.17 8.78 -15.22
CA TYR A 245 4.93 8.00 -16.44
C TYR A 245 3.99 8.71 -17.43
N TRP A 246 3.06 9.54 -16.94
CA TRP A 246 2.21 10.36 -17.79
C TRP A 246 3.02 11.35 -18.64
N TYR A 247 3.92 12.11 -18.00
CA TYR A 247 4.74 13.13 -18.67
C TYR A 247 5.93 12.54 -19.44
N ALA A 248 6.38 11.34 -19.08
CA ALA A 248 7.34 10.56 -19.87
C ALA A 248 6.75 10.03 -21.20
N THR A 249 5.42 10.09 -21.38
CA THR A 249 4.74 9.67 -22.61
C THR A 249 4.50 10.88 -23.52
N PRO A 250 4.86 10.80 -24.83
CA PRO A 250 4.56 11.86 -25.80
C PRO A 250 3.08 12.22 -25.80
N GLN A 251 2.75 13.51 -25.91
CA GLN A 251 1.38 13.99 -25.78
C GLN A 251 0.39 13.30 -26.74
N ALA A 252 0.82 13.06 -27.99
CA ALA A 252 0.02 12.37 -29.01
C ALA A 252 -0.30 10.89 -28.67
N GLN A 253 0.45 10.30 -27.74
CA GLN A 253 0.32 8.90 -27.34
C GLN A 253 -0.29 8.74 -25.93
N ARG A 254 -0.74 9.82 -25.29
CA ARG A 254 -1.39 9.73 -23.97
C ARG A 254 -2.82 9.24 -24.13
N PRO A 255 -3.37 8.51 -23.12
CA PRO A 255 -4.79 8.18 -23.08
C PRO A 255 -5.65 9.42 -23.35
N GLN A 256 -6.59 9.30 -24.28
CA GLN A 256 -7.61 10.31 -24.51
C GLN A 256 -8.88 9.89 -23.76
N ALA A 257 -9.59 10.86 -23.19
CA ALA A 257 -10.94 10.59 -22.70
C ALA A 257 -11.78 10.13 -23.89
N GLU A 258 -12.37 8.94 -23.82
CA GLU A 258 -13.41 8.57 -24.79
C GLU A 258 -14.47 9.65 -24.74
N ALA A 259 -14.60 10.42 -25.84
CA ALA A 259 -15.72 11.33 -26.00
C ALA A 259 -16.97 10.49 -25.80
N GLN A 260 -17.71 10.75 -24.72
CA GLN A 260 -18.95 10.04 -24.41
C GLN A 260 -19.75 9.89 -25.70
N ALA A 261 -19.98 8.64 -26.13
CA ALA A 261 -20.73 8.33 -27.32
C ALA A 261 -22.01 9.18 -27.31
N ALA A 262 -22.17 10.01 -28.35
CA ALA A 262 -23.33 10.86 -28.50
C ALA A 262 -24.60 10.02 -28.29
N PRO A 263 -25.61 10.50 -27.55
CA PRO A 263 -26.84 9.75 -27.38
C PRO A 263 -27.38 9.42 -28.77
N LEU A 264 -27.60 8.13 -29.02
CA LEU A 264 -28.30 7.63 -30.21
C LEU A 264 -29.56 8.47 -30.36
N LYS A 265 -29.59 9.34 -31.38
CA LYS A 265 -30.81 10.02 -31.80
C LYS A 265 -31.77 8.91 -32.21
N MET A 266 -32.74 8.61 -31.34
CA MET A 266 -33.93 7.89 -31.76
C MET A 266 -34.64 8.79 -32.77
N ALA A 267 -34.61 8.37 -34.02
CA ALA A 267 -35.48 8.86 -35.08
C ALA A 267 -36.80 8.09 -35.02
#